data_AF-A0A8T4W4N3-F1
#
_entry.id   AF-A0A8T4W4N3-F1
#
_cell.length_a   1.000
_cell.length_b   1.000
_cell.length_c   1.000
_cell.angle_alpha   90.00
_cell.angle_beta   90.00
_cell.angle_gamma   90.00
#
_symmetry.space_group_name_H-M   'P 1'
#
loop_
_entity.id
_entity.type
_entity.pdbx_description
1 polymer ?
#
loop_
_entity_poly.entity_id
_entity_poly.type
_entity_poly.pdbx_seq_one_letter_code
_entity_poly.pdbx_strand_id
1 'polypeptide(L)' 'MQKGKRDGKPLLALKVLVSSLPLLLKLAFVFLKYKRVAKKRKKIFKKTLKKEGLREKVAEELSEELPEFSIRDLVSNNL' A
#
# COMPACT_ATOMS: atom_id res chain seq x y z
N MET A 1 49.97 -9.98 22.23
CA MET A 1 48.85 -9.19 22.80
C MET A 1 47.66 -9.26 21.86
N GLN A 2 46.67 -10.11 22.13
CA GLN A 2 45.40 -10.15 21.40
C GLN A 2 44.28 -9.75 22.37
N LYS A 3 43.53 -8.69 22.04
CA LYS A 3 42.20 -8.29 22.58
C LYS A 3 41.92 -6.90 22.00
N GLY A 4 40.87 -6.61 21.25
CA GLY A 4 39.80 -7.41 20.65
C GLY A 4 39.10 -6.49 19.66
N LYS A 5 39.25 -6.75 18.35
CA LYS A 5 38.49 -6.08 17.29
C LYS A 5 37.03 -6.52 17.36
N ARG A 6 36.16 -5.80 18.06
CA ARG A 6 34.71 -6.10 18.10
C ARG A 6 33.76 -4.91 17.99
N ASP A 7 34.22 -3.74 17.57
CA ASP A 7 33.36 -2.54 17.51
C ASP A 7 32.74 -2.25 16.13
N GLY A 8 32.99 -3.08 15.12
CA GLY A 8 32.52 -2.85 13.74
C GLY A 8 31.10 -3.34 13.40
N LYS A 9 30.43 -4.04 14.31
CA LYS A 9 29.12 -4.67 14.04
C LYS A 9 27.90 -3.71 14.05
N PRO A 10 27.80 -2.68 14.91
CA PRO A 10 26.61 -1.82 14.92
C PRO A 10 26.52 -0.88 13.71
N LEU A 11 27.67 -0.48 13.16
CA LEU A 11 27.73 0.40 11.98
C LEU A 11 27.24 -0.31 10.70
N LEU A 12 27.49 -1.62 10.57
CA LEU A 12 27.02 -2.43 9.45
C LEU A 12 25.49 -2.61 9.48
N ALA A 13 24.92 -2.90 10.65
CA ALA A 13 23.47 -3.02 10.81
C ALA A 13 22.75 -1.70 10.51
N LEU A 14 23.30 -0.57 10.98
CA LEU A 14 22.75 0.77 10.70
C LEU A 14 22.80 1.09 9.20
N LYS A 15 23.89 0.73 8.52
CA LYS A 15 24.06 0.96 7.08
C LYS A 15 23.07 0.14 6.24
N VAL A 16 22.79 -1.10 6.64
CA VAL A 16 21.77 -1.95 6.00
C VAL A 16 20.36 -1.40 6.27
N LEU A 17 20.07 -0.94 7.49
CA LEU A 17 18.81 -0.27 7.82
C LEU A 17 18.59 0.98 6.96
N VAL A 18 19.56 1.89 6.91
CA VAL A 18 19.50 3.11 6.10
C VAL A 18 19.40 2.80 4.60
N SER A 19 20.08 1.76 4.11
CA SER A 19 19.98 1.33 2.72
C SER A 19 18.64 0.69 2.36
N SER A 20 17.95 0.08 3.32
CA SER A 20 16.63 -0.55 3.11
C SER A 20 15.45 0.41 3.33
N LEU A 21 15.67 1.51 4.05
CA LEU A 21 14.72 2.60 4.27
C LEU A 21 14.06 3.13 2.98
N PRO A 22 14.79 3.45 1.89
CA PRO A 22 14.17 3.95 0.67
C PRO A 22 13.25 2.91 0.02
N LEU A 23 13.54 1.62 0.16
CA LEU A 23 12.68 0.55 -0.33
C LEU A 23 11.37 0.48 0.47
N LEU A 24 11.48 0.55 1.81
CA LEU A 24 10.34 0.59 2.72
C LEU A 24 9.46 1.82 2.49
N LEU A 25 10.06 2.99 2.26
CA LEU A 25 9.33 4.22 1.94
C LEU A 25 8.62 4.12 0.59
N LYS A 26 9.25 3.52 -0.43
CA LYS A 26 8.59 3.25 -1.72
C LYS A 26 7.41 2.31 -1.55
N LEU A 27 7.57 1.21 -0.80
CA LEU A 27 6.49 0.28 -0.49
C LEU A 27 5.34 0.96 0.27
N ALA A 28 5.64 1.75 1.29
CA ALA A 28 4.65 2.51 2.04
C ALA A 28 3.93 3.54 1.15
N PHE A 29 4.65 4.19 0.24
CA PHE A 29 4.08 5.13 -0.72
C PHE A 29 3.16 4.43 -1.72
N VAL A 30 3.56 3.29 -2.29
CA VAL A 30 2.74 2.47 -3.19
C VAL A 30 1.47 2.01 -2.46
N PHE A 31 1.60 1.55 -1.22
CA PHE A 31 0.46 1.15 -0.39
C PHE A 31 -0.49 2.33 -0.09
N LEU A 32 0.03 3.51 0.24
CA LEU A 32 -0.78 4.71 0.46
C LEU A 32 -1.49 5.16 -0.83
N LYS A 33 -0.79 5.11 -1.97
CA LYS A 33 -1.37 5.40 -3.29
C LYS A 33 -2.50 4.40 -3.60
N TYR A 34 -2.26 3.12 -3.37
CA TYR A 34 -3.26 2.05 -3.49
C TYR A 34 -4.50 2.34 -2.63
N LYS A 35 -4.33 2.59 -1.33
CA LYS A 35 -5.42 2.89 -0.39
C LYS A 35 -6.24 4.11 -0.84
N ARG A 36 -5.59 5.15 -1.37
CA ARG A 36 -6.27 6.34 -1.91
C ARG A 36 -7.07 6.04 -3.17
N VAL A 37 -6.51 5.27 -4.10
CA VAL A 37 -7.17 4.89 -5.36
C VAL A 37 -8.38 3.98 -5.09
N ALA A 38 -8.22 2.98 -4.23
CA ALA A 38 -9.31 2.08 -3.81
C ALA A 38 -10.47 2.88 -3.20
N LYS A 39 -10.18 3.80 -2.27
CA LYS A 39 -11.20 4.68 -1.66
C LYS A 39 -11.91 5.57 -2.68
N LYS A 40 -11.17 6.12 -3.65
CA LYS A 40 -11.77 6.91 -4.75
C LYS A 40 -12.69 6.05 -5.63
N ARG A 41 -12.24 4.85 -6.04
CA ARG A 41 -13.04 3.93 -6.86
C ARG A 41 -14.29 3.47 -6.13
N LYS A 42 -14.21 3.09 -4.85
CA LYS A 42 -15.38 2.75 -4.02
C LYS A 42 -16.39 3.90 -3.97
N LYS A 43 -15.92 5.15 -3.82
CA LYS A 43 -16.80 6.33 -3.82
C LYS A 43 -17.45 6.58 -5.19
N ILE A 44 -16.72 6.39 -6.28
CA ILE A 44 -17.27 6.52 -7.65
C ILE A 44 -18.31 5.44 -7.89
N PHE A 45 -18.00 4.18 -7.58
CA PHE A 45 -18.89 3.05 -7.74
C PHE A 45 -20.20 3.23 -6.94
N LYS A 46 -20.12 3.59 -5.66
CA LYS A 46 -21.31 3.92 -4.84
C LYS A 46 -22.14 5.04 -5.47
N LYS A 47 -21.51 6.07 -6.03
CA LYS A 47 -22.23 7.15 -6.74
C LYS A 47 -22.89 6.66 -8.02
N THR A 48 -22.25 5.79 -8.79
CA THR A 48 -22.81 5.21 -10.01
C THR A 48 -24.02 4.34 -9.68
N LEU A 49 -23.92 3.45 -8.69
CA LEU A 49 -25.04 2.62 -8.25
C LEU A 49 -26.25 3.47 -7.80
N LYS A 50 -26.00 4.55 -7.05
CA LYS A 50 -27.08 5.50 -6.69
C LYS A 50 -27.71 6.20 -7.90
N LYS A 51 -26.91 6.53 -8.93
CA LYS A 51 -27.41 7.13 -10.18
C LYS A 51 -28.26 6.15 -10.99
N GLU A 52 -27.95 4.86 -10.94
CA GLU A 52 -28.74 3.80 -11.58
C GLU A 52 -30.03 3.47 -10.81
N GLY A 53 -30.33 4.18 -9.71
CA GLY A 53 -31.57 4.03 -8.96
C GLY A 53 -31.54 2.93 -7.89
N LEU A 54 -30.38 2.36 -7.58
CA LEU A 54 -30.25 1.41 -6.48
C LEU A 54 -30.48 2.09 -5.13
N ARG A 55 -31.21 1.39 -4.26
CA ARG A 55 -31.39 1.79 -2.86
C ARG A 55 -30.03 1.90 -2.17
N GLU A 56 -29.89 2.91 -1.33
CA GLU A 56 -28.62 3.26 -0.68
C GLU A 56 -27.96 2.10 0.07
N LYS A 57 -28.77 1.25 0.74
CA LYS A 57 -28.29 0.05 1.45
C LYS A 57 -27.66 -0.98 0.51
N VAL A 58 -28.30 -1.26 -0.63
CA VAL A 58 -27.81 -2.21 -1.63
C VAL A 58 -26.55 -1.67 -2.31
N ALA A 59 -26.49 -0.35 -2.54
CA ALA A 59 -25.29 0.29 -3.08
C ALA A 59 -24.10 0.29 -2.10
N GLU A 60 -24.36 0.22 -0.78
CA GLU A 60 -23.32 0.06 0.23
C GLU A 60 -22.77 -1.36 0.26
N GLU A 61 -23.65 -2.37 0.34
CA GLU A 61 -23.28 -3.79 0.34
C GLU A 61 -22.47 -4.15 -0.92
N LEU A 62 -22.96 -3.78 -2.11
CA LEU A 62 -22.23 -4.03 -3.37
C LEU A 62 -20.89 -3.29 -3.44
N SER A 63 -20.77 -2.13 -2.78
CA SER A 63 -19.49 -1.42 -2.72
C SER A 63 -18.50 -2.04 -1.75
N GLU A 64 -18.98 -2.85 -0.80
CA GLU A 64 -18.18 -3.61 0.15
C GLU A 64 -17.76 -4.97 -0.41
N GLU A 65 -18.58 -5.57 -1.26
CA GLU A 65 -18.26 -6.81 -1.98
C GLU A 65 -17.30 -6.62 -3.17
N LEU A 66 -17.01 -5.37 -3.56
CA LEU A 66 -16.02 -5.13 -4.60
C LEU A 66 -14.68 -5.74 -4.20
N PRO A 67 -14.12 -6.67 -4.99
CA PRO A 67 -12.85 -7.30 -4.66
C PRO A 67 -11.78 -6.22 -4.51
N GLU A 68 -11.06 -6.25 -3.38
CA GLU A 68 -9.91 -5.38 -3.18
C GLU A 68 -8.94 -5.62 -4.34
N PHE A 69 -8.64 -4.55 -5.10
CA PHE A 69 -7.64 -4.60 -6.15
C PHE A 69 -6.34 -5.16 -5.59
N SER A 70 -5.66 -6.06 -6.30
CA SER A 70 -4.42 -6.57 -5.75
C SER A 70 -3.32 -5.51 -5.86
N ILE A 71 -2.39 -5.47 -4.89
CA ILE A 71 -1.19 -4.63 -4.99
C ILE A 71 -0.40 -4.97 -6.27
N ARG A 72 -0.51 -6.23 -6.73
CA ARG A 72 0.07 -6.70 -8.00
C ARG A 72 -0.45 -5.90 -9.20
N ASP A 73 -1.76 -5.69 -9.30
CA ASP A 73 -2.38 -4.90 -10.37
C ASP A 73 -1.89 -3.44 -10.37
N LEU A 74 -1.54 -2.91 -9.19
CA LEU A 74 -1.03 -1.56 -9.06
C LEU A 74 0.44 -1.45 -9.50
N VAL A 75 1.24 -2.48 -9.20
CA VAL A 75 2.66 -2.56 -9.59
C VAL A 75 2.79 -2.79 -11.10
N SER A 76 1.97 -3.67 -11.68
CA SER A 76 1.95 -3.94 -13.13
C SER A 76 1.54 -2.75 -13.99
N ASN A 77 0.85 -1.75 -13.44
CA ASN A 77 0.47 -0.52 -14.18
C ASN A 77 1.45 0.65 -14.00
N ASN A 78 2.52 0.51 -13.20
CA ASN A 78 3.55 1.55 -13.00
C ASN A 78 4.97 1.09 -13.41
N LEU A 79 5.08 -0.08 -14.06
CA LEU A 79 6.26 -0.59 -14.76
C LEU A 79 5.98 -0.56 -16.26
#